data_AF-A0A820AEB6-F1
#
_entry.id   AF-A0A820AEB6-F1
#
_cell.length_a   1.000
_cell.length_b   1.000
_cell.length_c   1.000
_cell.angle_alpha   90.00
_cell.angle_beta   90.00
_cell.angle_gamma   90.00
#
_symmetry.space_group_name_H-M   'P 1'
#
loop_
_entity.id
_entity.type
_entity.pdbx_description
1 polymer ?
#
loop_
_entity_poly.entity_id
_entity_poly.type
_entity_poly.pdbx_seq_one_letter_code
_entity_poly.pdbx_strand_id
1 'polypeptide(L)'
;MPRVLMDVSEISLKTTIFGSIYESPILIATSACHCLARVGGEVATARAATETQCIFTYNWTFSNIPEEKVLQTLEILEQIVPQADKKGYRAIVITCDQPHERIRDFVLPLF
;
A
#
# COMPACT_ATOMS: atom_id res chain seq x y z
N MET A 1 -12.80 22.84 -13.20
CA MET A 1 -13.80 23.42 -14.13
C MET A 1 -14.01 22.45 -15.29
N PRO A 2 -15.26 22.16 -15.70
CA PRO A 2 -15.53 21.33 -16.88
C PRO A 2 -15.02 22.00 -18.16
N ARG A 3 -14.48 21.21 -19.08
CA ARG A 3 -14.19 21.65 -20.46
C ARG A 3 -15.36 21.25 -21.34
N VAL A 4 -15.93 22.20 -22.08
CA VAL A 4 -17.10 21.97 -22.96
C VAL A 4 -16.64 21.73 -24.39
N LEU A 5 -17.45 21.01 -25.18
CA LEU A 5 -17.19 20.64 -26.59
C LEU A 5 -15.91 19.82 -26.83
N MET A 6 -15.46 19.06 -25.83
CA MET A 6 -14.39 18.07 -25.98
C MET A 6 -14.97 16.75 -26.47
N ASP A 7 -14.35 16.14 -27.48
CA ASP A 7 -14.64 14.75 -27.82
C ASP A 7 -14.11 13.85 -26.70
N VAL A 8 -15.03 13.11 -26.09
CA VAL A 8 -14.79 12.15 -24.99
C VAL A 8 -15.43 10.81 -25.31
N SER A 9 -15.65 10.52 -26.60
CA SER A 9 -16.18 9.23 -27.07
C SER A 9 -15.30 8.05 -26.66
N GLU A 10 -13.99 8.27 -26.54
CA GLU A 10 -13.02 7.30 -26.00
C GLU A 10 -12.26 7.92 -24.81
N ILE A 11 -12.27 7.21 -23.67
CA ILE A 11 -11.58 7.63 -22.45
C ILE A 11 -10.61 6.53 -22.03
N SER A 12 -9.36 6.91 -21.78
CA SER A 12 -8.36 6.03 -21.20
C SER A 12 -7.98 6.54 -19.81
N LEU A 13 -8.08 5.67 -18.81
CA LEU A 13 -7.55 5.90 -17.46
C LEU A 13 -6.16 5.28 -17.29
N LYS A 14 -5.62 4.63 -18.32
CA LYS A 14 -4.36 3.92 -18.21
C LYS A 14 -3.23 4.87 -17.82
N THR A 15 -2.37 4.41 -16.92
CA THR A 15 -1.20 5.17 -16.47
C THR A 15 0.02 4.28 -16.38
N THR A 16 1.20 4.88 -16.45
CA THR A 16 2.48 4.17 -16.29
C THR A 16 3.12 4.55 -14.97
N ILE A 17 3.39 3.57 -14.12
CA ILE A 17 4.05 3.75 -12.82
C ILE A 17 5.21 2.76 -12.73
N PHE A 18 6.42 3.25 -12.41
CA PHE A 18 7.67 2.46 -12.37
C PHE A 18 7.89 1.58 -13.61
N GLY A 19 7.56 2.09 -14.80
CA GLY A 19 7.73 1.39 -16.07
C GLY A 19 6.66 0.33 -16.39
N SER A 20 5.59 0.23 -15.61
CA SER A 20 4.47 -0.69 -15.86
C SER A 20 3.16 0.04 -16.09
N ILE A 21 2.35 -0.47 -17.02
CA ILE A 21 1.04 0.08 -17.37
C ILE A 21 -0.03 -0.53 -16.46
N TYR A 22 -0.87 0.32 -15.88
CA TYR A 22 -2.02 -0.04 -15.05
C TYR A 22 -3.30 0.54 -15.66
N GLU A 23 -4.45 -0.07 -15.38
CA GLU A 23 -5.73 0.30 -16.00
C GLU A 23 -6.30 1.63 -15.49
N SER A 24 -5.86 2.10 -14.32
CA SER A 24 -6.27 3.37 -13.73
C SER A 24 -5.15 4.01 -12.90
N PRO A 25 -5.20 5.32 -12.60
CA PRO A 25 -4.24 5.98 -11.71
C PRO A 25 -4.62 5.84 -10.22
N ILE A 26 -5.40 4.82 -9.88
CA ILE A 26 -5.89 4.56 -8.53
C ILE A 26 -5.11 3.35 -7.98
N LEU A 27 -4.71 3.45 -6.71
CA LEU A 27 -4.03 2.40 -5.98
C LEU A 27 -4.66 2.19 -4.61
N ILE A 28 -4.43 1.01 -4.03
CA ILE A 28 -4.80 0.70 -2.66
C ILE A 28 -3.65 1.14 -1.74
N ALA A 29 -3.92 2.17 -0.96
CA ALA A 29 -2.97 2.73 -0.01
C ALA A 29 -2.59 1.70 1.07
N THR A 30 -1.46 1.94 1.74
CA THR A 30 -1.05 1.10 2.86
C THR A 30 -2.09 1.18 3.97
N SER A 31 -2.59 0.03 4.36
CA SER A 31 -3.51 -0.16 5.48
C SER A 31 -3.17 -1.49 6.12
N ALA A 32 -3.28 -1.54 7.44
CA ALA A 32 -3.04 -2.73 8.22
C ALA A 32 -4.36 -3.23 8.79
N CYS A 33 -4.32 -4.40 9.41
CA CYS A 33 -5.44 -4.97 10.13
C CYS A 33 -6.66 -5.33 9.25
N HIS A 34 -6.43 -5.82 8.02
CA HIS A 34 -7.53 -6.07 7.07
C HIS A 34 -8.48 -7.20 7.52
N CYS A 35 -8.03 -8.10 8.41
CA CYS A 35 -8.88 -9.16 8.94
C CYS A 35 -10.04 -8.62 9.80
N LEU A 36 -9.98 -7.36 10.24
CA LEU A 36 -11.11 -6.68 10.90
C LEU A 36 -12.30 -6.50 9.94
N ALA A 37 -12.02 -6.35 8.63
CA ALA A 37 -13.05 -6.13 7.61
C ALA A 37 -13.44 -7.41 6.87
N ARG A 38 -12.50 -8.33 6.65
CA ARG A 38 -12.74 -9.54 5.84
C ARG A 38 -11.87 -10.71 6.27
N VAL A 39 -12.48 -11.90 6.34
CA VAL A 39 -11.75 -13.17 6.38
C VAL A 39 -10.77 -13.24 5.20
N GLY A 40 -9.51 -13.55 5.50
CA GLY A 40 -8.41 -13.57 4.52
C GLY A 40 -7.63 -12.26 4.40
N GLY A 41 -8.07 -11.17 5.06
CA GLY A 41 -7.29 -9.96 5.29
C GLY A 41 -6.55 -9.40 4.08
N GLU A 42 -5.28 -9.10 4.28
CA GLU A 42 -4.39 -8.49 3.30
C GLU A 42 -4.21 -9.38 2.06
N VAL A 43 -4.28 -10.72 2.21
CA VAL A 43 -4.23 -11.66 1.08
C VAL A 43 -5.46 -11.53 0.19
N ALA A 44 -6.65 -11.35 0.78
CA ALA A 44 -7.87 -11.12 0.00
C ALA A 44 -7.79 -9.78 -0.76
N THR A 45 -7.24 -8.74 -0.13
CA THR A 45 -7.01 -7.44 -0.79
C THR A 45 -6.00 -7.56 -1.93
N ALA A 46 -4.88 -8.26 -1.73
CA ALA A 46 -3.86 -8.46 -2.76
C ALA A 46 -4.41 -9.23 -3.98
N ARG A 47 -5.27 -10.24 -3.76
CA ARG A 47 -5.96 -10.95 -4.84
C ARG A 47 -6.88 -10.03 -5.63
N ALA A 48 -7.73 -9.26 -4.95
CA ALA A 48 -8.62 -8.30 -5.60
C ALA A 48 -7.84 -7.23 -6.38
N ALA A 49 -6.71 -6.75 -5.84
CA ALA A 49 -5.82 -5.81 -6.53
C ALA A 49 -5.24 -6.42 -7.83
N THR A 50 -4.84 -7.69 -7.78
CA THR A 50 -4.33 -8.42 -8.95
C THR A 50 -5.41 -8.58 -10.02
N GLU A 51 -6.62 -8.99 -9.63
CA GLU A 51 -7.77 -9.17 -10.55
C GLU A 51 -8.20 -7.86 -11.22
N THR A 52 -8.02 -6.73 -10.53
CA THR A 52 -8.39 -5.38 -11.03
C THR A 52 -7.23 -4.61 -11.65
N GLN A 53 -6.04 -5.22 -11.78
CA GLN A 53 -4.81 -4.57 -12.24
C GLN A 53 -4.51 -3.26 -11.49
N CYS A 54 -4.77 -3.27 -10.19
CA CYS A 54 -4.58 -2.16 -9.27
C CYS A 54 -3.32 -2.40 -8.42
N ILE A 55 -2.55 -1.34 -8.17
CA ILE A 55 -1.39 -1.43 -7.28
C ILE A 55 -1.89 -1.58 -5.83
N PHE A 56 -1.33 -2.53 -5.09
CA PHE A 56 -1.53 -2.67 -3.65
C PHE A 56 -0.24 -2.41 -2.88
N THR A 57 -0.35 -1.59 -1.84
CA THR A 57 0.76 -1.29 -0.92
C THR A 57 0.61 -2.13 0.34
N TYR A 58 1.49 -3.10 0.55
CA TYR A 58 1.46 -3.96 1.72
C TYR A 58 2.09 -3.29 2.95
N ASN A 59 1.45 -3.43 4.11
CA ASN A 59 1.99 -2.94 5.39
C ASN A 59 2.80 -4.05 6.07
N TRP A 60 4.13 -3.95 6.00
CA TRP A 60 5.01 -4.98 6.55
C TRP A 60 5.02 -5.05 8.09
N THR A 61 4.77 -3.91 8.75
CA THR A 61 4.94 -3.78 10.20
C THR A 61 3.72 -4.26 10.98
N PHE A 62 2.51 -4.01 10.47
CA PHE A 62 1.25 -4.21 11.22
C PHE A 62 0.24 -5.12 10.53
N SER A 63 0.60 -5.78 9.42
CA SER A 63 -0.28 -6.74 8.74
C SER A 63 -0.80 -7.82 9.69
N ASN A 64 -2.08 -8.20 9.56
CA ASN A 64 -2.61 -9.35 10.29
C ASN A 64 -2.06 -10.69 9.77
N ILE A 65 -1.61 -10.71 8.52
CA ILE A 65 -1.04 -11.88 7.86
C ILE A 65 0.40 -11.51 7.50
N PRO A 66 1.33 -11.51 8.47
CA PRO A 66 2.71 -11.15 8.22
C PRO A 66 3.33 -12.17 7.28
N GLU A 67 3.86 -11.72 6.14
CA GLU A 67 4.74 -12.57 5.32
C GLU A 67 5.99 -13.00 6.11
N GLU A 68 6.49 -12.12 6.98
CA GLU A 68 7.61 -12.36 7.88
C GLU A 68 7.43 -11.60 9.20
N LYS A 69 7.96 -12.13 10.31
CA LYS A 69 7.98 -11.40 11.59
C LYS A 69 9.09 -10.35 11.56
N VAL A 70 8.72 -9.07 11.50
CA VAL A 70 9.67 -7.97 11.61
C VAL A 70 9.68 -7.41 13.02
N LEU A 71 10.88 -7.26 13.59
CA LEU A 71 11.11 -6.56 14.85
C LEU A 71 11.15 -5.06 14.59
N GLN A 72 10.46 -4.27 15.40
CA GLN A 72 10.47 -2.81 15.28
C GLN A 72 11.78 -2.20 15.81
N THR A 73 12.86 -2.28 15.02
CA THR A 73 14.16 -1.67 15.32
C THR A 73 14.59 -0.69 14.23
N LEU A 74 15.59 0.15 14.51
CA LEU A 74 16.17 1.07 13.51
C LEU A 74 16.79 0.34 12.30
N GLU A 75 17.06 -0.95 12.45
CA GLU A 75 17.66 -1.83 11.43
C GLU A 75 16.62 -2.45 10.48
N ILE A 76 15.33 -2.10 10.62
CA ILE A 76 14.24 -2.64 9.80
C ILE A 76 14.52 -2.51 8.30
N LEU A 77 15.04 -1.36 7.86
CA LEU A 77 15.23 -1.12 6.43
C LEU A 77 16.28 -2.05 5.82
N GLU A 78 17.35 -2.34 6.55
CA GLU A 78 18.39 -3.28 6.10
C GLU A 78 17.85 -4.71 5.96
N GLN A 79 16.81 -5.07 6.73
CA GLN A 79 16.16 -6.37 6.66
C GLN A 79 15.07 -6.42 5.58
N ILE A 80 14.21 -5.42 5.51
CA ILE A 80 13.03 -5.43 4.61
C ILE A 80 13.44 -5.22 3.15
N VAL A 81 14.34 -4.27 2.85
CA VAL A 81 14.61 -3.89 1.45
C VAL A 81 15.12 -5.09 0.62
N PRO A 82 16.11 -5.87 1.06
CA PRO A 82 16.57 -7.04 0.31
C PRO A 82 15.48 -8.11 0.15
N GLN A 83 14.63 -8.29 1.16
CA GLN A 83 13.52 -9.26 1.10
C GLN A 83 12.43 -8.82 0.13
N ALA A 84 12.07 -7.54 0.17
CA ALA A 84 11.11 -6.95 -0.73
C ALA A 84 11.58 -7.10 -2.18
N ASP A 85 12.85 -6.78 -2.46
CA ASP A 85 13.45 -6.98 -3.79
C ASP A 85 13.41 -8.45 -4.22
N LYS A 86 13.83 -9.38 -3.36
CA LYS A 86 13.78 -10.83 -3.63
C LYS A 86 12.37 -11.34 -3.92
N LYS A 87 11.34 -10.75 -3.31
CA LYS A 87 9.92 -11.08 -3.52
C LYS A 87 9.30 -10.35 -4.70
N GLY A 88 10.04 -9.48 -5.38
CA GLY A 88 9.59 -8.76 -6.57
C GLY A 88 8.75 -7.52 -6.29
N TYR A 89 8.83 -6.96 -5.08
CA TYR A 89 8.26 -5.64 -4.80
C TYR A 89 8.95 -4.59 -5.67
N ARG A 90 8.18 -3.66 -6.22
CA ARG A 90 8.68 -2.67 -7.20
C ARG A 90 8.98 -1.30 -6.62
N ALA A 91 8.52 -1.05 -5.40
CA ALA A 91 8.68 0.22 -4.72
C ALA A 91 8.59 0.02 -3.20
N ILE A 92 9.20 0.93 -2.46
CA ILE A 92 9.08 1.03 -1.01
C ILE A 92 8.34 2.32 -0.67
N VAL A 93 7.30 2.22 0.17
CA VAL A 93 6.56 3.36 0.69
C VAL A 93 6.97 3.56 2.14
N ILE A 94 7.58 4.71 2.45
CA ILE A 94 7.96 5.09 3.81
C ILE A 94 6.91 6.05 4.36
N THR A 95 6.18 5.61 5.38
CA THR A 95 5.21 6.45 6.10
C THR A 95 5.93 7.25 7.19
N CYS A 96 6.04 8.57 7.00
CA CYS A 96 6.77 9.46 7.92
C CYS A 96 5.85 10.35 8.78
N ASP A 97 4.53 10.23 8.60
CA ASP A 97 3.51 11.08 9.24
C ASP A 97 3.03 10.57 10.60
N GLN A 98 3.35 9.32 10.94
CA GLN A 98 3.06 8.70 12.24
C GLN A 98 4.35 8.23 12.95
N PRO A 99 5.21 9.14 13.44
CA PRO A 99 6.41 8.77 14.18
C PRO A 99 6.12 8.21 15.60
N HIS A 100 4.89 8.38 16.09
CA HIS A 100 4.44 7.91 17.40
C HIS A 100 3.12 7.15 17.28
N GLU A 101 2.87 6.18 18.16
CA GLU A 101 1.54 5.58 18.27
C GLU A 101 0.53 6.64 18.71
N ARG A 102 -0.46 6.90 17.85
CA ARG A 102 -1.57 7.78 18.15
C ARG A 102 -2.77 6.91 18.54
N ILE A 103 -3.26 7.09 19.76
CA ILE A 103 -4.58 6.60 20.14
C ILE A 103 -5.57 7.62 19.56
N ARG A 104 -6.65 7.17 18.91
CA ARG A 104 -7.72 8.13 18.55
C ARG A 104 -8.16 8.83 19.83
N ASP A 105 -8.14 10.17 19.81
CA ASP A 105 -8.41 11.09 20.92
C ASP A 105 -7.25 11.39 21.88
N PHE A 106 -6.10 10.70 21.82
CA PHE A 106 -4.91 11.00 22.64
C PHE A 106 -3.57 10.64 21.96
N VAL A 107 -2.57 11.51 22.05
CA VAL A 107 -1.18 11.16 21.67
C VAL A 107 -0.46 10.65 22.91
N LEU A 108 0.13 9.45 22.84
CA LEU A 108 1.01 8.98 23.91
C LEU A 108 2.27 9.86 23.90
N PRO A 109 2.62 10.52 25.02
CA PRO A 109 3.89 11.24 25.09
C PRO A 109 5.03 10.22 25.06
N LEU A 110 5.99 10.44 24.17
CA LEU A 110 7.33 9.90 24.34
C LEU A 110 8.15 11.00 25.01
N PHE A 111 8.67 10.67 26.19
CA PHE A 111 9.34 11.51 27.20
C PHE A 111 8.40 12.32 28.10
#